data_AF-A0A4D9DLD2-F1
#
_entry.id   AF-A0A4D9DLD2-F1
#
_cell.length_a   1.000
_cell.length_b   1.000
_cell.length_c   1.000
_cell.angle_alpha   90.00
_cell.angle_beta   90.00
_cell.angle_gamma   90.00
#
_symmetry.space_group_name_H-M   'P 1'
#
loop_
_entity.id
_entity.type
_entity.pdbx_description
1 polymer ?
#
loop_
_entity_poly.entity_id
_entity_poly.type
_entity_poly.pdbx_seq_one_letter_code
_entity_poly.pdbx_strand_id
1 'polypeptide(L)'
;MELWKQCANWLIQCRVLPPNHRVTWPSAQVCELAQALRDGVLLCQLLNNLMPHAVNLREINLRPQMSQNIRTFLSTCCDKFGLRKNELFEVFDLFDVRDFGKVIETLSILSWTQIAQSKGIMPFPTEDSVADNDIYGDLSDQIDDTVEEDDDLYDCVENEEAEGDEIYEDLMRSEPVVMPQKMTELDKRNCCLQEIRQTEEKYTDTLESIYQHFMKPLQRFLKPEDMENIFINIEDLVKVHRFFLDDLKNVLSFSNAQNLYQVFIKYKERFLLYGRYCSQVEAASRCLDQVAGASMDVRMKLEVRAMVLCHPSHSQSIL
;
A
#
# COMPACT_ATOMS: atom_id res chain seq x y z
N MET A 1 -35.91 2.88 -0.66
CA MET A 1 -34.59 3.54 -0.82
C MET A 1 -34.08 3.28 -2.22
N GLU A 2 -33.58 4.30 -2.93
CA GLU A 2 -33.02 4.17 -4.28
C GLU A 2 -31.91 3.11 -4.31
N LEU A 3 -31.84 2.34 -5.39
CA LEU A 3 -30.93 1.19 -5.49
C LEU A 3 -29.45 1.60 -5.35
N TRP A 4 -29.05 2.71 -5.96
CA TRP A 4 -27.68 3.22 -5.88
C TRP A 4 -27.29 3.64 -4.45
N LYS A 5 -28.24 4.14 -3.64
CA LYS A 5 -28.00 4.44 -2.21
C LYS A 5 -27.82 3.17 -1.38
N GLN A 6 -28.52 2.09 -1.73
CA GLN A 6 -28.27 0.78 -1.12
C GLN A 6 -26.88 0.26 -1.48
N CYS A 7 -26.47 0.41 -2.74
CA CYS A 7 -25.12 0.08 -3.19
C CYS A 7 -24.06 0.89 -2.43
N ALA A 8 -24.21 2.20 -2.30
CA ALA A 8 -23.28 3.06 -1.54
C ALA A 8 -23.16 2.60 -0.08
N ASN A 9 -24.29 2.32 0.59
CA ASN A 9 -24.28 1.81 1.96
C ASN A 9 -23.59 0.44 2.06
N TRP A 10 -23.80 -0.45 1.09
CA TRP A 10 -23.13 -1.74 1.06
C TRP A 10 -21.61 -1.60 0.88
N LEU A 11 -21.14 -0.69 0.01
CA LEU A 11 -19.73 -0.38 -0.17
C LEU A 11 -19.09 0.16 1.12
N ILE A 12 -19.81 0.99 1.89
CA ILE A 12 -19.35 1.47 3.21
C ILE A 12 -19.22 0.30 4.20
N GLN A 13 -20.20 -0.61 4.25
CA GLN A 13 -20.12 -1.81 5.10
C GLN A 13 -18.96 -2.73 4.70
N CYS A 14 -18.64 -2.78 3.41
CA CYS A 14 -17.47 -3.47 2.87
C CYS A 14 -16.15 -2.74 3.12
N ARG A 15 -16.16 -1.57 3.80
CA ARG A 15 -14.98 -0.71 4.04
C ARG A 15 -14.30 -0.23 2.76
N VAL A 16 -15.08 0.06 1.73
CA VAL A 16 -14.60 0.54 0.43
C VAL A 16 -14.81 2.05 0.27
N LEU A 17 -15.82 2.60 0.93
CA LEU A 17 -16.08 4.03 0.99
C LEU A 17 -16.08 4.49 2.44
N PRO A 18 -15.52 5.67 2.75
CA PRO A 18 -15.55 6.18 4.10
C PRO A 18 -16.99 6.53 4.53
N PRO A 19 -17.36 6.33 5.82
CA PRO A 19 -18.73 6.59 6.30
C PRO A 19 -19.21 8.04 6.15
N ASN A 20 -18.29 8.99 6.03
CA ASN A 20 -18.53 10.42 5.86
C ASN A 20 -18.41 10.90 4.40
N HIS A 21 -18.23 9.98 3.44
CA HIS A 21 -18.11 10.32 2.03
C HIS A 21 -19.35 11.07 1.50
N ARG A 22 -19.17 12.01 0.57
CA ARG A 22 -20.25 12.85 0.00
C ARG A 22 -21.46 12.06 -0.53
N VAL A 23 -21.25 10.85 -1.04
CA VAL A 23 -22.32 9.94 -1.51
C VAL A 23 -23.35 9.55 -0.43
N THR A 24 -23.02 9.79 0.84
CA THR A 24 -23.93 9.57 1.99
C THR A 24 -24.81 10.78 2.32
N TRP A 25 -24.53 11.93 1.73
CA TRP A 25 -25.25 13.16 2.04
C TRP A 25 -26.68 13.11 1.50
N PRO A 26 -27.64 13.80 2.14
CA PRO A 26 -29.03 13.81 1.66
C PRO A 26 -29.20 14.37 0.25
N SER A 27 -28.33 15.32 -0.14
CA SER A 27 -28.30 15.96 -1.46
C SER A 27 -27.48 15.18 -2.49
N ALA A 28 -26.90 14.04 -2.11
CA ALA A 28 -26.03 13.27 -2.98
C ALA A 28 -26.76 12.80 -4.24
N GLN A 29 -26.02 12.79 -5.35
CA GLN A 29 -26.50 12.35 -6.66
C GLN A 29 -25.76 11.10 -7.10
N VAL A 30 -26.39 10.32 -7.97
CA VAL A 30 -25.81 9.08 -8.51
C VAL A 30 -24.49 9.30 -9.26
N CYS A 31 -24.27 10.51 -9.82
CA CYS A 31 -23.02 10.89 -10.47
C CYS A 31 -21.81 10.84 -9.51
N GLU A 32 -21.98 11.19 -8.24
CA GLU A 32 -20.89 11.14 -7.24
C GLU A 32 -20.45 9.70 -6.98
N LEU A 33 -21.40 8.74 -6.96
CA LEU A 33 -21.07 7.33 -6.83
C LEU A 33 -20.40 6.80 -8.11
N ALA A 34 -20.89 7.21 -9.29
CA ALA A 34 -20.28 6.83 -10.56
C ALA A 34 -18.84 7.34 -10.66
N GLN A 35 -18.57 8.58 -10.23
CA GLN A 35 -17.23 9.17 -10.18
C GLN A 35 -16.31 8.41 -9.24
N ALA A 36 -16.76 8.10 -8.01
CA ALA A 36 -15.97 7.37 -7.03
C ALA A 36 -15.54 5.98 -7.51
N LEU A 37 -16.35 5.31 -8.33
CA LEU A 37 -16.06 3.97 -8.84
C LEU A 37 -15.35 3.97 -10.22
N ARG A 38 -15.29 5.11 -10.89
CA ARG A 38 -14.99 5.24 -12.33
C ARG A 38 -13.63 4.67 -12.73
N ASP A 39 -12.63 4.80 -11.87
CA ASP A 39 -11.26 4.37 -12.17
C ASP A 39 -11.00 2.89 -11.86
N GLY A 40 -11.96 2.21 -11.23
CA GLY A 40 -11.92 0.80 -10.85
C GLY A 40 -11.05 0.45 -9.64
N VAL A 41 -10.41 1.42 -8.97
CA VAL A 41 -9.55 1.15 -7.80
C VAL A 41 -10.39 0.64 -6.64
N LEU A 42 -11.46 1.38 -6.27
CA LEU A 42 -12.37 0.98 -5.19
C LEU A 42 -13.06 -0.36 -5.47
N LEU A 43 -13.31 -0.68 -6.74
CA LEU A 43 -13.87 -1.97 -7.14
C LEU A 43 -12.87 -3.12 -6.91
N CYS A 44 -11.59 -2.91 -7.18
CA CYS A 44 -10.57 -3.92 -6.86
C CYS A 44 -10.39 -4.08 -5.34
N GLN A 45 -10.41 -2.97 -4.59
CA GLN A 45 -10.34 -3.01 -3.12
C GLN A 45 -11.53 -3.77 -2.51
N LEU A 46 -12.74 -3.58 -3.06
CA LEU A 46 -13.93 -4.34 -2.67
C LEU A 46 -13.66 -5.85 -2.73
N LEU A 47 -13.08 -6.34 -3.82
CA LEU A 47 -12.80 -7.77 -3.96
C LEU A 47 -11.80 -8.27 -2.91
N ASN A 48 -10.76 -7.49 -2.60
CA ASN A 48 -9.78 -7.83 -1.56
C ASN A 48 -10.41 -7.83 -0.15
N ASN A 49 -11.31 -6.90 0.14
CA ASN A 49 -12.02 -6.86 1.43
C ASN A 49 -12.96 -8.09 1.59
N LEU A 50 -13.59 -8.53 0.51
CA LEU A 50 -14.46 -9.72 0.50
C LEU A 50 -13.65 -11.03 0.52
N MET A 51 -12.55 -11.10 -0.21
CA MET A 51 -11.65 -12.25 -0.26
C MET A 51 -10.19 -11.76 -0.26
N PRO A 52 -9.42 -12.00 0.81
CA PRO A 52 -8.03 -11.58 0.88
C PRO A 52 -7.21 -12.07 -0.32
N HIS A 53 -6.41 -11.19 -0.91
CA HIS A 53 -5.59 -11.46 -2.09
C HIS A 53 -6.38 -11.92 -3.34
N ALA A 54 -7.63 -11.48 -3.46
CA ALA A 54 -8.43 -11.69 -4.66
C ALA A 54 -7.82 -10.98 -5.88
N VAL A 55 -7.34 -9.75 -5.69
CA VAL A 55 -6.65 -8.96 -6.71
C VAL A 55 -5.22 -8.72 -6.25
N ASN A 56 -4.26 -8.91 -7.15
CA ASN A 56 -2.87 -8.57 -6.88
C ASN A 56 -2.72 -7.03 -6.93
N LEU A 57 -2.37 -6.41 -5.80
CA LEU A 57 -2.21 -4.96 -5.69
C LEU A 57 -1.19 -4.41 -6.70
N ARG A 58 -0.19 -5.23 -7.09
CA ARG A 58 0.80 -4.93 -8.15
C ARG A 58 0.22 -4.70 -9.54
N GLU A 59 -1.04 -5.08 -9.77
CA GLU A 59 -1.76 -4.88 -11.03
C GLU A 59 -2.71 -3.67 -10.99
N ILE A 60 -2.89 -3.04 -9.83
CA ILE A 60 -3.76 -1.88 -9.63
C ILE A 60 -2.94 -0.61 -9.88
N ASN A 61 -3.25 0.10 -10.97
CA ASN A 61 -2.64 1.39 -11.27
C ASN A 61 -3.51 2.52 -10.73
N LEU A 62 -2.99 3.31 -9.78
CA LEU A 62 -3.68 4.50 -9.22
C LEU A 62 -3.84 5.65 -10.25
N ARG A 63 -3.17 5.57 -11.42
CA ARG A 63 -3.37 6.44 -12.59
C ARG A 63 -3.60 5.59 -13.84
N PRO A 64 -4.77 4.97 -14.00
CA PRO A 64 -4.98 4.00 -15.07
C PRO A 64 -5.04 4.69 -16.43
N GLN A 65 -4.07 4.42 -17.32
CA GLN A 65 -4.06 5.03 -18.66
C GLN A 65 -5.10 4.44 -19.63
N MET A 66 -5.75 3.31 -19.32
CA MET A 66 -6.66 2.60 -20.23
C MET A 66 -7.64 1.65 -19.49
N SER A 67 -8.35 2.09 -18.45
CA SER A 67 -9.39 1.29 -17.73
C SER A 67 -8.94 -0.11 -17.24
N GLN A 68 -7.65 -0.28 -16.95
CA GLN A 68 -7.05 -1.57 -16.58
C GLN A 68 -7.67 -2.16 -15.31
N ASN A 69 -7.86 -1.36 -14.27
CA ASN A 69 -8.40 -1.81 -12.99
C ASN A 69 -9.83 -2.37 -13.15
N ILE A 70 -10.66 -1.75 -13.99
CA ILE A 70 -12.01 -2.26 -14.30
C ILE A 70 -11.94 -3.65 -14.92
N ARG A 71 -11.01 -3.89 -15.86
CA ARG A 71 -10.83 -5.22 -16.46
C ARG A 71 -10.38 -6.26 -15.43
N THR A 72 -9.46 -5.88 -14.54
CA THR A 72 -9.00 -6.74 -13.45
C THR A 72 -10.15 -7.11 -12.50
N PHE A 73 -10.98 -6.14 -12.12
CA PHE A 73 -12.20 -6.38 -11.34
C PHE A 73 -13.12 -7.39 -12.05
N LEU A 74 -13.46 -7.15 -13.31
CA LEU A 74 -14.38 -8.00 -14.07
C LEU A 74 -13.85 -9.44 -14.22
N SER A 75 -12.56 -9.61 -14.53
CA SER A 75 -11.93 -10.93 -14.62
C SER A 75 -11.99 -11.65 -13.27
N THR A 76 -11.63 -10.95 -12.19
CA THR A 76 -11.61 -11.54 -10.84
C THR A 76 -13.01 -11.92 -10.36
N CYS A 77 -14.03 -11.14 -10.68
CA CYS A 77 -15.43 -11.49 -10.41
C CYS A 77 -15.84 -12.81 -11.08
N CYS A 78 -15.41 -13.04 -12.33
CA CYS A 78 -15.65 -14.29 -13.03
C CYS A 78 -14.85 -15.46 -12.41
N ASP A 79 -13.54 -15.26 -12.22
CA ASP A 79 -12.61 -16.33 -11.89
C ASP A 79 -12.68 -16.78 -10.42
N LYS A 80 -12.88 -15.83 -9.49
CA LYS A 80 -12.83 -16.07 -8.04
C LYS A 80 -14.18 -15.97 -7.35
N PHE A 81 -15.10 -15.14 -7.86
CA PHE A 81 -16.42 -14.92 -7.24
C PHE A 81 -17.56 -15.67 -7.96
N GLY A 82 -17.28 -16.27 -9.13
CA GLY A 82 -18.21 -17.15 -9.84
C GLY A 82 -19.35 -16.43 -10.57
N LEU A 83 -19.20 -15.13 -10.86
CA LEU A 83 -20.18 -14.38 -11.65
C LEU A 83 -20.13 -14.83 -13.11
N ARG A 84 -21.30 -14.92 -13.76
CA ARG A 84 -21.42 -15.27 -15.18
C ARG A 84 -21.17 -14.03 -16.04
N LYS A 85 -20.69 -14.24 -17.27
CA LYS A 85 -20.39 -13.14 -18.20
C LYS A 85 -21.58 -12.22 -18.50
N ASN A 86 -22.81 -12.73 -18.45
CA ASN A 86 -24.03 -11.95 -18.66
C ASN A 86 -24.52 -11.21 -17.41
N GLU A 87 -23.86 -11.41 -16.27
CA GLU A 87 -24.09 -10.72 -14.98
C GLU A 87 -23.07 -9.59 -14.75
N LEU A 88 -22.13 -9.43 -15.67
CA LEU A 88 -21.05 -8.44 -15.61
C LEU A 88 -21.34 -7.28 -16.57
N PHE A 89 -21.02 -6.07 -16.13
CA PHE A 89 -21.01 -4.88 -16.99
C PHE A 89 -19.78 -4.87 -17.93
N GLU A 90 -19.86 -4.10 -19.01
CA GLU A 90 -18.74 -3.87 -19.93
C GLU A 90 -17.91 -2.65 -19.47
N VAL A 91 -16.62 -2.63 -19.82
CA VAL A 91 -15.69 -1.57 -19.37
C VAL A 91 -16.22 -0.15 -19.61
N PHE A 92 -16.87 0.09 -20.76
CA PHE A 92 -17.43 1.39 -21.12
C PHE A 92 -18.71 1.75 -20.35
N ASP A 93 -19.41 0.77 -19.78
CA ASP A 93 -20.62 1.01 -18.97
C ASP A 93 -20.27 1.82 -17.71
N LEU A 94 -19.04 1.68 -17.20
CA LEU A 94 -18.52 2.43 -16.05
C LEU A 94 -17.56 3.56 -16.45
N PHE A 95 -16.61 3.32 -17.34
CA PHE A 95 -15.56 4.31 -17.64
C PHE A 95 -16.11 5.54 -18.39
N ASP A 96 -16.94 5.29 -19.39
CA ASP A 96 -17.70 6.31 -20.14
C ASP A 96 -19.10 6.51 -19.54
N VAL A 97 -19.47 5.72 -18.53
CA VAL A 97 -20.73 5.80 -17.77
C VAL A 97 -21.95 5.64 -18.70
N ARG A 98 -21.83 4.75 -19.69
CA ARG A 98 -22.89 4.49 -20.68
C ARG A 98 -24.10 3.77 -20.09
N ASP A 99 -23.86 2.94 -19.07
CA ASP A 99 -24.89 2.10 -18.46
C ASP A 99 -24.55 1.80 -17.00
N PHE A 100 -24.60 2.85 -16.18
CA PHE A 100 -24.29 2.71 -14.76
C PHE A 100 -25.28 1.79 -14.02
N GLY A 101 -26.50 1.61 -14.55
CA GLY A 101 -27.47 0.66 -14.03
C GLY A 101 -26.93 -0.78 -14.00
N LYS A 102 -26.27 -1.23 -15.07
CA LYS A 102 -25.59 -2.55 -15.10
C LYS A 102 -24.46 -2.68 -14.08
N VAL A 103 -23.75 -1.60 -13.79
CA VAL A 103 -22.70 -1.58 -12.76
C VAL A 103 -23.32 -1.87 -11.40
N ILE A 104 -24.42 -1.20 -11.07
CA ILE A 104 -25.17 -1.42 -9.83
C ILE A 104 -25.76 -2.83 -9.78
N GLU A 105 -26.28 -3.36 -10.88
CA GLU A 105 -26.79 -4.73 -10.97
C GLU A 105 -25.67 -5.77 -10.71
N THR A 106 -24.49 -5.57 -11.30
CA THR A 106 -23.33 -6.43 -11.07
C THR A 106 -22.92 -6.43 -9.59
N LEU A 107 -22.88 -5.26 -8.95
CA LEU A 107 -22.55 -5.13 -7.52
C LEU A 107 -23.63 -5.74 -6.61
N SER A 108 -24.90 -5.63 -7.01
CA SER A 108 -26.02 -6.32 -6.36
C SER A 108 -25.77 -7.82 -6.36
N ILE A 109 -25.52 -8.42 -7.54
CA ILE A 109 -25.24 -9.85 -7.67
C ILE A 109 -24.02 -10.26 -6.83
N LEU A 110 -22.96 -9.46 -6.85
CA LEU A 110 -21.76 -9.69 -6.03
C LEU A 110 -22.10 -9.71 -4.53
N SER A 111 -22.97 -8.82 -4.07
CA SER A 111 -23.42 -8.76 -2.66
C SER A 111 -24.13 -10.04 -2.21
N TRP A 112 -24.85 -10.70 -3.13
CA TRP A 112 -25.54 -11.97 -2.87
C TRP A 112 -24.65 -13.21 -2.96
N THR A 113 -23.37 -13.07 -3.32
CA THR A 113 -22.46 -14.22 -3.33
C THR A 113 -22.26 -14.79 -1.93
N GLN A 114 -22.03 -16.11 -1.84
CA GLN A 114 -21.75 -16.76 -0.56
C GLN A 114 -20.50 -16.18 0.13
N ILE A 115 -19.51 -15.75 -0.67
CA ILE A 115 -18.28 -15.11 -0.19
C ILE A 115 -18.63 -13.81 0.53
N ALA A 116 -19.42 -12.93 -0.10
CA ALA A 116 -19.83 -11.67 0.51
C ALA A 116 -20.70 -11.87 1.76
N GLN A 117 -21.70 -12.74 1.67
CA GLN A 117 -22.58 -13.02 2.82
C GLN A 117 -21.85 -13.64 4.01
N SER A 118 -20.77 -14.40 3.78
CA SER A 118 -19.96 -14.97 4.86
C SER A 118 -19.29 -13.93 5.75
N LYS A 119 -19.15 -12.69 5.28
CA LYS A 119 -18.62 -11.55 6.04
C LYS A 119 -19.65 -10.94 7.01
N GLY A 120 -20.91 -11.42 6.99
CA GLY A 120 -21.99 -10.86 7.80
C GLY A 120 -22.50 -9.50 7.30
N ILE A 121 -22.18 -9.15 6.06
CA ILE A 121 -22.62 -7.91 5.41
C ILE A 121 -23.97 -8.17 4.73
N MET A 122 -24.93 -7.28 4.96
CA MET A 122 -26.27 -7.43 4.39
C MET A 122 -26.26 -7.14 2.88
N PRO A 123 -26.72 -8.06 2.02
CA PRO A 123 -26.79 -7.82 0.58
C PRO A 123 -27.87 -6.80 0.22
N PHE A 124 -27.82 -6.30 -1.02
CA PHE A 124 -28.83 -5.41 -1.59
C PHE A 124 -29.28 -5.91 -2.96
N PRO A 125 -30.51 -5.61 -3.45
CA PRO A 125 -31.54 -4.78 -2.82
C PRO A 125 -32.27 -5.45 -1.65
N THR A 126 -32.76 -4.65 -0.72
CA THR A 126 -33.79 -5.03 0.26
C THR A 126 -35.19 -4.85 -0.30
N GLU A 127 -36.21 -5.45 0.33
CA GLU A 127 -37.62 -5.43 -0.12
C GLU A 127 -38.19 -4.01 -0.36
N ASP A 128 -37.61 -2.99 0.28
CA ASP A 128 -38.01 -1.57 0.16
C ASP A 128 -37.29 -0.81 -0.98
N SER A 129 -36.71 -1.51 -1.95
CA SER A 129 -36.00 -0.88 -3.07
C SER A 129 -36.95 -0.26 -4.10
N VAL A 130 -36.65 0.96 -4.53
CA VAL A 130 -37.32 1.60 -5.68
C VAL A 130 -36.36 1.51 -6.85
N ALA A 131 -36.76 0.80 -7.91
CA ALA A 131 -36.03 0.78 -9.17
C ALA A 131 -36.45 2.01 -9.98
N ASP A 132 -35.56 2.99 -10.06
CA ASP A 132 -35.70 4.14 -10.94
C ASP A 132 -34.51 4.13 -11.90
N ASN A 133 -34.75 3.64 -13.11
CA ASN A 133 -33.72 3.49 -14.13
C ASN A 133 -33.49 4.79 -14.93
N ASP A 134 -34.38 5.78 -14.79
CA ASP A 134 -34.31 7.02 -15.57
C ASP A 134 -33.25 7.98 -14.99
N ILE A 135 -32.79 7.76 -13.75
CA ILE A 135 -31.77 8.57 -13.08
C ILE A 135 -30.36 8.42 -13.69
N TYR A 136 -30.14 7.41 -14.53
CA TYR A 136 -28.83 7.10 -15.10
C TYR A 136 -28.58 7.75 -16.47
N GLY A 137 -29.62 8.28 -17.14
CA GLY A 137 -29.55 8.70 -18.54
C GLY A 137 -28.60 9.86 -18.83
N ASP A 138 -28.51 10.83 -17.93
CA ASP A 138 -27.73 12.07 -18.12
C ASP A 138 -26.35 12.02 -17.44
N LEU A 139 -25.93 10.85 -16.94
CA LEU A 139 -24.67 10.69 -16.21
C LEU A 139 -23.43 10.96 -17.07
N SER A 140 -23.46 10.54 -18.33
CA SER A 140 -22.33 10.72 -19.26
C SER A 140 -21.99 12.20 -19.47
N ASP A 141 -22.98 13.10 -19.42
CA ASP A 141 -22.80 14.53 -19.61
C ASP A 141 -22.28 15.22 -18.34
N GLN A 142 -22.62 14.69 -17.15
CA GLN A 142 -22.26 15.29 -15.85
C GLN A 142 -20.86 14.91 -15.35
N ILE A 143 -20.26 13.85 -15.89
CA ILE A 143 -19.03 13.27 -15.35
C ILE A 143 -17.75 13.93 -15.88
N ASP A 144 -17.83 14.70 -16.96
CA ASP A 144 -16.71 15.49 -17.48
C ASP A 144 -16.55 16.84 -16.77
N ASP A 145 -17.62 17.36 -16.15
CA ASP A 145 -17.69 18.72 -15.59
C ASP A 145 -17.22 18.84 -14.11
N THR A 146 -17.01 17.74 -13.41
CA THR A 146 -16.63 17.72 -11.98
C THR A 146 -15.27 17.06 -11.78
N VAL A 147 -14.21 17.76 -12.15
CA VAL A 147 -12.81 17.35 -11.91
C VAL A 147 -12.33 17.86 -10.55
N GLU A 148 -13.09 17.63 -9.49
CA GLU A 148 -12.58 17.85 -8.13
C GLU A 148 -11.88 16.56 -7.68
N GLU A 149 -10.55 16.62 -7.58
CA GLU A 149 -9.71 15.58 -6.98
C GLU A 149 -10.16 15.42 -5.51
N ASP A 150 -10.85 14.32 -5.22
CA ASP A 150 -11.31 13.97 -3.88
C ASP A 150 -10.14 13.27 -3.17
N ASP A 151 -9.20 14.07 -2.64
CA ASP A 151 -7.95 13.60 -2.02
C ASP A 151 -8.17 12.51 -0.95
N ASP A 152 -9.33 12.54 -0.27
CA ASP A 152 -9.68 11.62 0.82
C ASP A 152 -10.34 10.30 0.31
N LEU A 153 -10.55 10.13 -1.01
CA LEU A 153 -11.27 8.99 -1.57
C LEU A 153 -10.52 7.65 -1.41
N TYR A 154 -9.19 7.68 -1.47
CA TYR A 154 -8.34 6.48 -1.47
C TYR A 154 -7.74 6.15 -0.09
N ASP A 155 -8.10 6.86 0.97
CA ASP A 155 -7.61 6.62 2.34
C ASP A 155 -7.87 5.19 2.85
N CYS A 156 -8.85 4.49 2.27
CA CYS A 156 -9.22 3.12 2.63
C CYS A 156 -8.63 2.04 1.72
N VAL A 157 -7.84 2.42 0.71
CA VAL A 157 -7.13 1.49 -0.16
C VAL A 157 -5.77 1.18 0.47
N GLU A 158 -5.50 -0.10 0.73
CA GLU A 158 -4.17 -0.54 1.17
C GLU A 158 -3.19 -0.28 0.02
N ASN A 159 -2.38 0.79 0.14
CA ASN A 159 -1.28 1.04 -0.79
C ASN A 159 -0.18 0.01 -0.57
N GLU A 160 0.60 -0.34 -1.60
CA GLU A 160 1.78 -1.20 -1.45
C GLU A 160 2.81 -0.65 -0.45
N GLU A 161 2.80 0.67 -0.24
CA GLU A 161 3.55 1.36 0.82
C GLU A 161 3.17 0.86 2.22
N ALA A 162 1.94 0.39 2.44
CA ALA A 162 1.48 -0.10 3.75
C ALA A 162 2.24 -1.35 4.22
N GLU A 163 2.60 -2.29 3.32
CA GLU A 163 3.42 -3.46 3.70
C GLU A 163 4.85 -3.02 4.06
N GLY A 164 5.42 -2.08 3.30
CA GLY A 164 6.74 -1.50 3.58
C GLY A 164 6.78 -0.72 4.90
N ASP A 165 5.72 0.06 5.16
CA ASP A 165 5.56 0.87 6.36
C ASP A 165 5.38 0.01 7.61
N GLU A 166 4.60 -1.07 7.54
CA GLU A 166 4.47 -2.03 8.64
C GLU A 166 5.83 -2.65 9.03
N ILE A 167 6.62 -3.07 8.03
CA ILE A 167 7.97 -3.62 8.26
C ILE A 167 8.90 -2.56 8.86
N TYR A 168 8.86 -1.33 8.34
CA TYR A 168 9.69 -0.23 8.83
C TYR A 168 9.34 0.12 10.29
N GLU A 169 8.05 0.25 10.60
CA GLU A 169 7.57 0.54 11.96
C GLU A 169 7.95 -0.56 12.94
N ASP A 170 7.80 -1.84 12.57
CA ASP A 170 8.21 -2.96 13.42
C ASP A 170 9.73 -2.96 13.70
N LEU A 171 10.53 -2.61 12.70
CA LEU A 171 11.99 -2.52 12.83
C LEU A 171 12.43 -1.32 13.69
N MET A 172 11.79 -0.16 13.48
CA MET A 172 12.13 1.07 14.19
C MET A 172 11.53 1.16 15.59
N ARG A 173 10.50 0.36 15.91
CA ARG A 173 9.82 0.33 17.22
C ARG A 173 10.79 0.27 18.39
N SER A 174 10.84 1.32 19.20
CA SER A 174 11.57 1.36 20.46
C SER A 174 10.73 0.74 21.58
N GLU A 175 11.37 0.27 22.67
CA GLU A 175 10.62 -0.18 23.84
C GLU A 175 9.77 0.99 24.38
N PRO A 176 8.50 0.74 24.75
CA PRO A 176 7.62 1.80 25.23
C PRO A 176 8.18 2.41 26.51
N VAL A 177 8.70 3.63 26.40
CA VAL A 177 9.08 4.43 27.55
C VAL A 177 7.79 4.92 28.21
N VAL A 178 7.63 4.66 29.52
CA VAL A 178 6.48 5.15 30.31
C VAL A 178 6.44 6.68 30.23
N MET A 179 5.58 7.22 29.38
CA MET A 179 5.50 8.67 29.19
C MET A 179 4.70 9.32 30.32
N PRO A 180 5.24 10.36 31.00
CA PRO A 180 4.50 11.10 32.00
C PRO A 180 3.34 11.91 31.35
N GLN A 181 2.18 11.95 32.02
CA GLN A 181 0.93 12.55 31.51
C GLN A 181 0.98 14.07 31.22
N LYS A 182 2.08 14.76 31.59
CA LYS A 182 2.33 16.17 31.29
C LYS A 182 3.80 16.37 30.91
N MET A 183 4.07 16.48 29.61
CA MET A 183 5.38 16.85 29.08
C MET A 183 5.42 18.33 28.75
N THR A 184 6.52 19.00 29.06
CA THR A 184 6.78 20.37 28.60
C THR A 184 7.16 20.37 27.12
N GLU A 185 7.10 21.53 26.44
CA GLU A 185 7.58 21.65 25.05
C GLU A 185 9.05 21.28 24.91
N LEU A 186 9.87 21.58 25.92
CA LEU A 186 11.28 21.21 25.95
C LEU A 186 11.47 19.69 26.03
N ASP A 187 10.61 19.00 26.79
CA ASP A 187 10.64 17.53 26.87
C ASP A 187 10.26 16.89 25.54
N LYS A 188 9.22 17.41 24.87
CA LYS A 188 8.82 16.94 23.53
C LYS A 188 9.95 17.14 22.51
N ARG A 189 10.59 18.30 22.51
CA ARG A 189 11.75 18.58 21.64
C ARG A 189 12.88 17.57 21.88
N ASN A 190 13.19 17.27 23.13
CA ASN A 190 14.24 16.30 23.47
C ASN A 190 13.86 14.88 23.05
N CYS A 191 12.59 14.49 23.19
CA CYS A 191 12.10 13.20 22.69
C CYS A 191 12.25 13.09 21.17
N CYS A 192 11.85 14.09 20.39
CA CYS A 192 12.04 14.06 18.94
C CYS A 192 13.52 13.95 18.54
N LEU A 193 14.43 14.64 19.26
CA LEU A 193 15.87 14.56 19.00
C LEU A 193 16.43 13.16 19.31
N GLN A 194 15.95 12.52 20.38
CA GLN A 194 16.32 11.16 20.72
C GLN A 194 15.77 10.16 19.70
N GLU A 195 14.53 10.34 19.28
CA GLU A 195 13.86 9.52 18.26
C GLU A 195 14.62 9.56 16.94
N ILE A 196 14.91 10.75 16.40
CA ILE A 196 15.71 10.92 15.17
C ILE A 196 17.04 10.17 15.26
N ARG A 197 17.72 10.23 16.42
CA ARG A 197 18.98 9.50 16.60
C ARG A 197 18.77 8.00 16.65
N GLN A 198 17.81 7.52 17.43
CA GLN A 198 17.57 6.10 17.63
C GLN A 198 17.10 5.40 16.36
N THR A 199 16.20 6.03 15.61
CA THR A 199 15.73 5.49 14.33
C THR A 199 16.86 5.49 13.31
N GLU A 200 17.68 6.54 13.24
CA GLU A 200 18.85 6.56 12.34
C GLU A 200 19.93 5.52 12.71
N GLU A 201 20.16 5.28 14.01
CA GLU A 201 21.05 4.20 14.49
C GLU A 201 20.55 2.85 13.99
N LYS A 202 19.28 2.52 14.25
CA LYS A 202 18.67 1.27 13.81
C LYS A 202 18.62 1.13 12.30
N TYR A 203 18.33 2.21 11.58
CA TYR A 203 18.31 2.23 10.13
C TYR A 203 19.68 1.93 9.55
N THR A 204 20.73 2.60 10.05
CA THR A 204 22.12 2.34 9.65
C THR A 204 22.55 0.92 9.96
N ASP A 205 22.22 0.40 11.15
CA ASP A 205 22.51 -0.98 11.55
C ASP A 205 21.80 -2.00 10.65
N THR A 206 20.58 -1.70 10.21
CA THR A 206 19.82 -2.53 9.29
C THR A 206 20.47 -2.56 7.91
N LEU A 207 20.88 -1.40 7.38
CA LEU A 207 21.62 -1.33 6.12
C LEU A 207 22.95 -2.11 6.21
N GLU A 208 23.69 -1.95 7.32
CA GLU A 208 24.92 -2.71 7.55
C GLU A 208 24.64 -4.22 7.66
N SER A 209 23.54 -4.62 8.28
CA SER A 209 23.10 -6.02 8.36
C SER A 209 22.82 -6.61 6.98
N ILE A 210 22.08 -5.89 6.12
CA ILE A 210 21.83 -6.29 4.73
C ILE A 210 23.16 -6.48 3.99
N TYR A 211 24.08 -5.53 4.12
CA TYR A 211 25.38 -5.58 3.46
C TYR A 211 26.27 -6.75 3.95
N GLN A 212 26.42 -6.93 5.26
CA GLN A 212 27.35 -7.91 5.85
C GLN A 212 26.78 -9.33 5.80
N HIS A 213 25.50 -9.48 6.10
CA HIS A 213 24.88 -10.79 6.27
C HIS A 213 24.21 -11.29 5.00
N PHE A 214 23.78 -10.43 4.07
CA PHE A 214 23.16 -10.88 2.82
C PHE A 214 24.06 -10.63 1.61
N MET A 215 24.40 -9.38 1.31
CA MET A 215 25.12 -9.01 0.09
C MET A 215 26.49 -9.71 0.02
N LYS A 216 27.38 -9.48 0.99
CA LYS A 216 28.75 -10.04 0.96
C LYS A 216 28.80 -11.54 0.73
N PRO A 217 28.00 -12.37 1.40
CA PRO A 217 28.18 -13.79 1.22
C PRO A 217 27.32 -14.37 0.09
N LEU A 218 26.28 -13.67 -0.39
CA LEU A 218 25.58 -14.03 -1.64
C LEU A 218 26.44 -13.80 -2.88
N GLN A 219 27.47 -12.93 -2.81
CA GLN A 219 28.47 -12.76 -3.88
C GLN A 219 29.15 -14.07 -4.30
N ARG A 220 29.17 -15.10 -3.43
CA ARG A 220 29.75 -16.42 -3.75
C ARG A 220 28.79 -17.34 -4.51
N PHE A 221 27.50 -17.02 -4.53
CA PHE A 221 26.44 -17.86 -5.08
C PHE A 221 25.75 -17.22 -6.29
N LEU A 222 25.75 -15.89 -6.37
CA LEU A 222 25.09 -15.13 -7.42
C LEU A 222 26.11 -14.57 -8.42
N LYS A 223 25.67 -14.40 -9.66
CA LYS A 223 26.47 -13.73 -10.68
C LYS A 223 26.59 -12.23 -10.33
N PRO A 224 27.66 -11.55 -10.78
CA PRO A 224 27.80 -10.11 -10.56
C PRO A 224 26.61 -9.28 -11.08
N GLU A 225 25.99 -9.70 -12.18
CA GLU A 225 24.81 -9.06 -12.76
C GLU A 225 23.58 -9.20 -11.84
N ASP A 226 23.31 -10.40 -11.34
CA ASP A 226 22.22 -10.64 -10.37
C ASP A 226 22.48 -9.86 -9.07
N MET A 227 23.73 -9.77 -8.62
CA MET A 227 24.11 -9.00 -7.44
C MET A 227 23.84 -7.50 -7.62
N GLU A 228 24.17 -6.92 -8.78
CA GLU A 228 23.91 -5.51 -9.07
C GLU A 228 22.40 -5.25 -9.20
N ASN A 229 21.66 -6.15 -9.83
CA ASN A 229 20.21 -6.02 -9.97
C ASN A 229 19.46 -6.16 -8.65
N ILE A 230 19.89 -7.05 -7.75
CA ILE A 230 19.22 -7.30 -6.46
C ILE A 230 19.59 -6.24 -5.41
N PHE A 231 20.87 -5.86 -5.31
CA PHE A 231 21.34 -4.97 -4.24
C PHE A 231 21.53 -3.51 -4.67
N ILE A 232 21.42 -3.21 -5.97
CA ILE A 232 21.46 -1.87 -6.56
C ILE A 232 22.69 -1.09 -6.06
N ASN A 233 22.48 -0.12 -5.16
CA ASN A 233 23.49 0.75 -4.57
C ASN A 233 23.45 0.72 -3.03
N ILE A 234 23.07 -0.42 -2.43
CA ILE A 234 22.98 -0.58 -0.97
C ILE A 234 24.32 -0.28 -0.28
N GLU A 235 25.45 -0.60 -0.91
CA GLU A 235 26.77 -0.31 -0.35
C GLU A 235 27.03 1.20 -0.23
N ASP A 236 26.53 2.00 -1.17
CA ASP A 236 26.67 3.45 -1.14
C ASP A 236 25.70 4.07 -0.12
N LEU A 237 24.48 3.52 -0.01
CA LEU A 237 23.51 3.87 1.03
C LEU A 237 24.12 3.68 2.43
N VAL A 238 24.69 2.51 2.70
CA VAL A 238 25.38 2.21 3.97
C VAL A 238 26.45 3.25 4.28
N LYS A 239 27.30 3.58 3.31
CA LYS A 239 28.38 4.57 3.49
C LYS A 239 27.81 5.94 3.85
N VAL A 240 26.80 6.41 3.11
CA VAL A 240 26.23 7.75 3.32
C VAL A 240 25.53 7.84 4.68
N HIS A 241 24.73 6.84 5.05
CA HIS A 241 24.03 6.82 6.33
C HIS A 241 24.98 6.70 7.53
N ARG A 242 26.07 5.94 7.40
CA ARG A 242 27.11 5.90 8.45
C ARG A 242 27.73 7.27 8.71
N PHE A 243 28.10 8.00 7.66
CA PHE A 243 28.64 9.36 7.82
C PHE A 243 27.57 10.34 8.36
N PHE A 244 26.33 10.20 7.90
CA PHE A 244 25.21 11.01 8.39
C PHE A 244 24.97 10.79 9.89
N LEU A 245 24.94 9.53 10.33
CA LEU A 245 24.79 9.15 11.73
C LEU A 245 25.93 9.67 12.61
N ASP A 246 27.18 9.59 12.14
CA ASP A 246 28.33 10.13 12.87
C ASP A 246 28.21 11.66 13.04
N ASP A 247 27.86 12.39 11.97
CA ASP A 247 27.64 13.84 12.04
C ASP A 247 26.44 14.20 12.93
N LEU A 248 25.37 13.41 12.88
CA LEU A 248 24.17 13.56 13.71
C LEU A 248 24.53 13.40 15.20
N LYS A 249 25.24 12.32 15.57
CA LYS A 249 25.69 12.05 16.94
C LYS A 249 26.58 13.17 17.49
N ASN A 250 27.49 13.67 16.65
CA ASN A 250 28.37 14.77 17.02
C ASN A 250 27.58 16.05 17.35
N VAL A 251 26.65 16.46 16.49
CA VAL A 251 25.86 17.70 16.72
C VAL A 251 24.94 17.59 17.94
N LEU A 252 24.35 16.41 18.14
CA LEU A 252 23.50 16.15 19.32
C LEU A 252 24.29 16.15 20.63
N SER A 253 25.55 15.72 20.62
CA SER A 253 26.40 15.66 21.82
C SER A 253 27.04 17.01 22.19
N PHE A 254 27.44 17.82 21.19
CA PHE A 254 28.27 19.01 21.44
C PHE A 254 27.53 20.36 21.33
N SER A 255 26.37 20.43 20.67
CA SER A 255 25.76 21.73 20.32
C SER A 255 24.30 21.91 20.76
N ASN A 256 23.82 21.09 21.70
CA ASN A 256 22.40 21.09 22.13
C ASN A 256 21.41 21.09 20.93
N ALA A 257 21.82 20.39 19.86
CA ALA A 257 21.14 20.30 18.57
C ALA A 257 20.90 21.64 17.82
N GLN A 258 21.56 22.75 18.16
CA GLN A 258 21.32 24.05 17.50
C GLN A 258 21.65 24.04 16.01
N ASN A 259 22.65 23.26 15.59
CA ASN A 259 23.10 23.17 14.19
C ASN A 259 22.63 21.89 13.48
N LEU A 260 21.64 21.18 14.04
CA LEU A 260 21.16 19.90 13.49
C LEU A 260 20.71 20.04 12.03
N TYR A 261 19.98 21.11 11.71
CA TYR A 261 19.48 21.40 10.37
C TYR A 261 20.59 21.50 9.31
N GLN A 262 21.81 21.91 9.67
CA GLN A 262 22.93 22.02 8.74
C GLN A 262 23.41 20.64 8.28
N VAL A 263 23.28 19.61 9.13
CA VAL A 263 23.57 18.23 8.75
C VAL A 263 22.60 17.80 7.65
N PHE A 264 21.29 18.02 7.82
CA PHE A 264 20.31 17.69 6.79
C PHE A 264 20.57 18.41 5.46
N ILE A 265 20.91 19.70 5.49
CA ILE A 265 21.25 20.46 4.27
C ILE A 265 22.50 19.87 3.60
N LYS A 266 23.54 19.52 4.36
CA LYS A 266 24.78 18.93 3.86
C LYS A 266 24.55 17.58 3.16
N TYR A 267 23.62 16.76 3.67
CA TYR A 267 23.37 15.41 3.13
C TYR A 267 22.25 15.37 2.07
N LYS A 268 21.47 16.44 1.89
CA LYS A 268 20.41 16.52 0.86
C LYS A 268 20.90 16.08 -0.52
N GLU A 269 22.01 16.62 -1.00
CA GLU A 269 22.55 16.26 -2.32
C GLU A 269 23.14 14.84 -2.34
N ARG A 270 23.68 14.38 -1.21
CA ARG A 270 24.21 13.02 -1.08
C ARG A 270 23.10 11.97 -1.14
N PHE A 271 21.92 12.29 -0.63
CA PHE A 271 20.74 11.42 -0.70
C PHE A 271 20.10 11.34 -2.09
N LEU A 272 20.58 12.09 -3.10
CA LEU A 272 20.11 11.90 -4.49
C LEU A 272 20.37 10.49 -5.03
N LEU A 273 21.27 9.72 -4.40
CA LEU A 273 21.47 8.30 -4.68
C LEU A 273 20.22 7.44 -4.48
N TYR A 274 19.24 7.90 -3.69
CA TYR A 274 17.95 7.22 -3.55
C TYR A 274 17.17 7.22 -4.87
N GLY A 275 17.42 8.16 -5.78
CA GLY A 275 16.79 8.14 -7.11
C GLY A 275 17.11 6.86 -7.89
N ARG A 276 18.35 6.33 -7.78
CA ARG A 276 18.72 5.05 -8.37
C ARG A 276 18.05 3.88 -7.64
N TYR A 277 18.03 3.92 -6.30
CA TYR A 277 17.44 2.86 -5.49
C TYR A 277 15.94 2.73 -5.77
N CYS A 278 15.17 3.81 -5.63
CA CYS A 278 13.72 3.80 -5.79
C CYS A 278 13.29 3.45 -7.22
N SER A 279 14.07 3.83 -8.24
CA SER A 279 13.75 3.48 -9.63
C SER A 279 13.98 2.00 -9.98
N GLN A 280 14.68 1.24 -9.13
CA GLN A 280 15.08 -0.14 -9.42
C GLN A 280 14.57 -1.16 -8.39
N VAL A 281 14.07 -0.72 -7.22
CA VAL A 281 13.69 -1.59 -6.10
C VAL A 281 12.62 -2.63 -6.44
N GLU A 282 11.61 -2.28 -7.24
CA GLU A 282 10.60 -3.25 -7.69
C GLU A 282 11.18 -4.32 -8.62
N ALA A 283 12.07 -3.91 -9.52
CA ALA A 283 12.76 -4.83 -10.43
C ALA A 283 13.72 -5.74 -9.67
N ALA A 284 14.40 -5.20 -8.66
CA ALA A 284 15.28 -5.94 -7.75
C ALA A 284 14.50 -7.03 -6.98
N SER A 285 13.32 -6.68 -6.45
CA SER A 285 12.42 -7.62 -5.76
C SER A 285 12.02 -8.78 -6.66
N ARG A 286 11.56 -8.49 -7.89
CA ARG A 286 11.24 -9.54 -8.88
C ARG A 286 12.44 -10.40 -9.26
N CYS A 287 13.62 -9.80 -9.39
CA CYS A 287 14.85 -10.54 -9.69
C CYS A 287 15.21 -11.49 -8.54
N LEU A 288 15.11 -11.04 -7.30
CA LEU A 288 15.34 -11.85 -6.11
C LEU A 288 14.37 -13.05 -6.05
N ASP A 289 13.08 -12.82 -6.30
CA ASP A 289 12.06 -13.89 -6.32
C ASP A 289 12.38 -14.95 -7.39
N GLN A 290 12.77 -14.53 -8.59
CA GLN A 290 13.14 -15.43 -9.68
C GLN A 290 14.37 -16.27 -9.33
N VAL A 291 15.41 -15.64 -8.79
CA VAL A 291 16.67 -16.31 -8.42
C VAL A 291 16.46 -17.28 -7.25
N ALA A 292 15.68 -16.88 -6.24
CA ALA A 292 15.34 -17.73 -5.11
C ALA A 292 14.43 -18.91 -5.51
N GLY A 293 13.53 -18.69 -6.47
CA GLY A 293 12.70 -19.75 -7.05
C GLY A 293 13.49 -20.76 -7.90
N ALA A 294 14.54 -20.29 -8.59
CA ALA A 294 15.37 -21.12 -9.46
C ALA A 294 16.47 -21.90 -8.72
N SER A 295 16.94 -21.42 -7.57
CA SER A 295 18.05 -22.01 -6.82
C SER A 295 17.70 -22.29 -5.36
N MET A 296 17.56 -23.58 -5.03
CA MET A 296 17.36 -24.04 -3.64
C MET A 296 18.50 -23.61 -2.72
N ASP A 297 19.73 -23.56 -3.21
CA ASP A 297 20.89 -23.15 -2.41
C ASP A 297 20.80 -21.67 -2.01
N VAL A 298 20.36 -20.81 -2.93
CA VAL A 298 20.16 -19.38 -2.64
C VAL A 298 19.01 -19.20 -1.65
N ARG A 299 17.89 -19.88 -1.88
CA ARG A 299 16.72 -19.84 -0.98
C ARG A 299 17.07 -20.29 0.44
N MET A 300 17.72 -21.44 0.58
CA MET A 300 18.13 -21.96 1.88
C MET A 300 19.10 -21.00 2.56
N LYS A 301 19.96 -20.29 1.81
CA LYS A 301 20.87 -19.31 2.39
C LYS A 301 20.18 -18.03 2.86
N LEU A 302 19.14 -17.59 2.15
CA LEU A 302 18.28 -16.47 2.57
C LEU A 302 17.53 -16.84 3.87
N GLU A 303 16.89 -18.01 3.90
CA GLU A 303 16.10 -18.49 5.06
C GLU A 303 16.96 -18.71 6.31
N VAL A 304 18.09 -19.43 6.19
CA VAL A 304 19.00 -19.69 7.32
C VAL A 304 19.50 -18.38 7.95
N ARG A 305 19.68 -17.33 7.14
CA ARG A 305 20.18 -16.04 7.62
C ARG A 305 19.11 -15.16 8.22
N ALA A 306 17.91 -15.16 7.65
CA ALA A 306 16.76 -14.53 8.26
C ALA A 306 16.53 -15.13 9.67
N MET A 307 16.59 -16.46 9.82
CA MET A 307 16.44 -17.11 11.13
C MET A 307 17.53 -16.72 12.14
N VAL A 308 18.79 -16.65 11.73
CA VAL A 308 19.92 -16.28 12.62
C VAL A 308 19.82 -14.82 13.08
N LEU A 309 19.30 -13.92 12.23
CA LEU A 309 19.14 -12.51 12.58
C LEU A 309 17.90 -12.25 13.44
N CYS A 310 16.82 -13.01 13.25
CA CYS A 310 15.60 -12.89 14.07
C CYS A 310 15.72 -13.60 15.44
N HIS A 311 16.60 -14.60 15.58
CA HIS A 311 16.84 -15.33 16.83
C HIS A 311 18.34 -15.43 17.18
N PRO A 312 18.97 -14.33 17.63
CA PRO A 312 20.39 -14.33 18.01
C PRO A 312 20.73 -15.25 19.20
N SER A 313 19.72 -15.73 19.94
CA SER A 313 19.85 -16.63 21.10
C SER A 313 19.99 -18.12 20.75
N HIS A 314 19.99 -18.52 19.48
CA HIS A 314 20.23 -19.91 19.05
C HIS A 314 21.55 -20.13 18.31
N SER A 315 22.34 -19.07 18.11
CA SER A 315 23.59 -19.08 17.35
C SER A 315 24.78 -19.74 18.07
N GLN A 316 24.64 -20.19 19.32
CA GLN A 316 25.72 -20.85 20.07
C GLN A 316 25.73 -22.37 19.96
N SER A 317 24.75 -22.99 19.30
CA SER A 317 24.63 -24.46 19.26
C SER A 317 24.99 -25.10 17.92
N ILE A 318 25.42 -24.31 16.93
CA ILE A 318 25.79 -24.82 15.60
C ILE A 318 27.10 -24.17 15.16
N LEU A 319 28.20 -24.62 15.79
CA LEU A 319 29.56 -24.54 15.28
C LEU A 319 30.21 -25.91 15.42
#